data_AF-A0A3M1IU43-F1
#
_entry.id   AF-A0A3M1IU43-F1
#
_cell.length_a   1.000
_cell.length_b   1.000
_cell.length_c   1.000
_cell.angle_alpha   90.00
_cell.angle_beta   90.00
_cell.angle_gamma   90.00
#
_symmetry.space_group_name_H-M   'P 1'
#
loop_
_entity.id
_entity.type
_entity.pdbx_description
1 polymer ?
#
loop_
_entity_poly.entity_id
_entity_poly.type
_entity_poly.pdbx_seq_one_letter_code
_entity_poly.pdbx_strand_id
1 'polypeptide(L)'
;MLFPTLDFALFFLVVFALCWELRHRPETRKVFLLAASYFFYGYWDWRFTMLLAGSSLINYTAGRLVGLTRDERQRKLLVGLAVAFNLAILGFFKYYGFFLDSLADLLLRLGLERDLPFMEIILPVGISFFTFQGISYVVDVYRREIKPVTAPLDIFLYISFFPQLVAGPIVRAADFLPQLREKPRLDAAMVSLGVVLILTGLFKKMVIANYLA
;
A
#
# COMPACT_ATOMS: atom_id res chain seq x y z
N MET A 1 -2.57 8.25 12.24
CA MET A 1 -3.20 7.43 13.30
C MET A 1 -2.34 6.20 13.53
N LEU A 2 -1.84 5.97 14.75
CA LEU A 2 -1.00 4.81 15.07
C LEU A 2 -1.81 3.76 15.84
N PHE A 3 -1.46 2.48 15.70
CA PHE A 3 -2.19 1.37 16.34
C PHE A 3 -2.52 1.55 17.84
N PRO A 4 -1.60 1.99 18.73
CA PRO A 4 -1.89 2.13 20.16
C PRO A 4 -2.65 3.42 20.54
N THR A 5 -3.10 4.22 19.57
CA THR A 5 -3.75 5.52 19.83
C THR A 5 -5.27 5.41 19.87
N LEU A 6 -5.91 6.29 20.65
CA LEU A 6 -7.37 6.40 20.72
C LEU A 6 -7.97 6.73 19.35
N ASP A 7 -7.32 7.61 18.58
CA ASP A 7 -7.74 7.97 17.21
C ASP A 7 -7.91 6.72 16.34
N PHE A 8 -6.93 5.81 16.38
CA PHE A 8 -6.98 4.57 15.61
C PHE A 8 -8.11 3.66 16.11
N ALA A 9 -8.28 3.52 17.43
CA ALA A 9 -9.33 2.68 18.00
C ALA A 9 -10.73 3.17 17.58
N LEU A 10 -11.00 4.47 17.69
CA LEU A 10 -12.27 5.06 17.29
C LEU A 10 -12.50 4.92 15.79
N PHE A 11 -11.49 5.24 14.98
CA PHE A 11 -11.54 5.06 13.53
C PHE A 11 -11.85 3.61 13.14
N PHE A 12 -11.11 2.66 13.72
CA PHE A 12 -11.28 1.23 13.45
C PHE A 12 -12.69 0.74 13.82
N LEU A 13 -13.21 1.12 15.00
CA LEU A 13 -14.54 0.71 15.44
C LEU A 13 -15.64 1.24 14.52
N VAL A 14 -15.56 2.52 14.13
CA VAL A 14 -16.52 3.13 13.20
C VAL A 14 -16.46 2.46 11.83
N VAL A 15 -15.25 2.27 11.28
CA VAL A 15 -15.06 1.63 9.98
C VAL A 15 -15.53 0.18 10.01
N PHE A 16 -15.23 -0.56 11.06
CA PHE A 16 -15.68 -1.95 11.21
C PHE A 16 -17.20 -2.05 11.29
N ALA A 17 -17.86 -1.22 12.11
CA ALA A 17 -19.32 -1.21 12.26
C ALA A 17 -20.02 -0.87 10.93
N LEU A 18 -19.56 0.16 10.22
CA LEU A 18 -20.11 0.54 8.92
C LEU A 18 -19.84 -0.51 7.84
N CYS A 19 -18.66 -1.13 7.83
CA CYS A 19 -18.36 -2.25 6.93
C CYS A 19 -19.29 -3.44 7.17
N TRP A 20 -19.58 -3.73 8.43
CA TRP A 20 -20.50 -4.79 8.82
C TRP A 20 -21.94 -4.50 8.38
N GLU A 21 -22.38 -3.25 8.52
CA GLU A 21 -23.71 -2.86 8.04
C GLU A 21 -23.82 -2.96 6.51
N LEU A 22 -22.77 -2.57 5.80
CA LEU A 22 -22.67 -2.66 4.34
C LEU A 22 -22.40 -4.09 3.82
N ARG A 23 -22.40 -5.13 4.67
CA ARG A 23 -22.05 -6.52 4.29
C ARG A 23 -22.89 -7.11 3.15
N HIS A 24 -24.12 -6.65 2.96
CA HIS A 24 -25.02 -7.11 1.89
C HIS A 24 -24.91 -6.27 0.61
N ARG A 25 -24.12 -5.19 0.62
CA ARG A 25 -23.91 -4.27 -0.51
C ARG A 25 -22.42 -4.24 -0.89
N PRO A 26 -21.91 -5.25 -1.64
CA PRO A 26 -20.47 -5.43 -1.85
C PRO A 26 -19.80 -4.23 -2.54
N GLU A 27 -20.44 -3.63 -3.54
CA GLU A 27 -19.89 -2.47 -4.24
C GLU A 27 -19.81 -1.22 -3.33
N THR A 28 -20.89 -0.91 -2.60
CA THR A 28 -20.90 0.20 -1.63
C THR A 28 -19.88 -0.02 -0.52
N ARG A 29 -19.73 -1.25 -0.04
CA ARG A 29 -18.71 -1.63 0.94
C ARG A 29 -17.29 -1.37 0.41
N LYS A 30 -17.00 -1.74 -0.84
CA LYS A 30 -15.68 -1.49 -1.46
C LYS A 30 -15.39 0.01 -1.58
N VAL A 31 -16.37 0.80 -2.03
CA VAL A 31 -16.24 2.26 -2.10
C VAL A 31 -16.01 2.86 -0.71
N PHE A 32 -16.76 2.42 0.30
CA PHE A 32 -16.59 2.85 1.68
C PHE A 32 -15.21 2.49 2.23
N LEU A 33 -14.76 1.24 2.04
CA LEU A 33 -13.44 0.78 2.46
C LEU A 33 -12.32 1.55 1.77
N LEU A 34 -12.49 1.89 0.50
CA LEU A 34 -11.53 2.72 -0.24
C LEU A 34 -11.47 4.13 0.36
N ALA A 35 -12.62 4.75 0.60
CA ALA A 35 -12.69 6.08 1.21
C ALA A 35 -12.06 6.09 2.61
N ALA A 36 -12.38 5.11 3.45
CA ALA A 36 -11.76 4.94 4.76
C ALA A 36 -10.25 4.73 4.66
N SER A 37 -9.79 3.99 3.66
CA SER A 37 -8.38 3.71 3.42
C SER A 37 -7.59 4.96 3.01
N TYR A 38 -8.15 5.76 2.09
CA TYR A 38 -7.55 7.03 1.68
C TYR A 38 -7.60 8.08 2.79
N PHE A 39 -8.66 8.11 3.59
CA PHE A 39 -8.75 8.96 4.78
C PHE A 39 -7.65 8.60 5.79
N PHE A 40 -7.50 7.31 6.09
CA PHE A 40 -6.47 6.83 7.02
C PHE A 40 -5.06 7.21 6.54
N TYR A 41 -4.77 7.01 5.25
CA TYR A 41 -3.48 7.37 4.68
C TYR A 41 -3.25 8.89 4.65
N GLY A 42 -4.27 9.65 4.25
CA GLY A 42 -4.23 11.12 4.21
C GLY A 42 -4.14 11.76 5.59
N TYR A 43 -4.59 11.09 6.66
CA TYR A 43 -4.37 11.54 8.03
C TYR A 43 -2.90 11.60 8.40
N TRP A 44 -2.06 10.75 7.79
CA TRP A 44 -0.61 10.86 7.97
C TRP A 44 -0.06 12.04 7.18
N ASP A 45 -0.32 12.09 5.87
CA ASP A 45 0.01 13.23 5.03
C ASP A 45 -0.79 13.17 3.72
N TRP A 46 -1.63 14.19 3.49
CA TRP A 46 -2.51 14.24 2.34
C TRP A 46 -1.76 14.37 1.00
N ARG A 47 -0.54 14.91 0.98
CA ARG A 47 0.23 15.12 -0.27
C ARG A 47 0.55 13.81 -0.97
N PHE A 48 0.75 12.74 -0.20
CA PHE A 48 1.10 11.44 -0.73
C PHE A 48 -0.11 10.60 -1.14
N THR A 49 -1.36 11.03 -0.89
CA THR A 49 -2.54 10.31 -1.40
C THR A 49 -2.57 10.29 -2.92
N MET A 50 -2.06 11.35 -3.57
CA MET A 50 -1.91 11.42 -5.02
C MET A 50 -0.84 10.47 -5.53
N LEU A 51 0.26 10.29 -4.78
CA LEU A 51 1.28 9.28 -5.09
C LEU A 51 0.69 7.87 -5.00
N LEU A 52 -0.09 7.58 -3.96
CA LEU A 52 -0.76 6.29 -3.77
C LEU A 52 -1.79 6.01 -4.88
N ALA A 53 -2.61 7.00 -5.24
CA ALA A 53 -3.56 6.92 -6.35
C ALA A 53 -2.86 6.75 -7.70
N GLY A 54 -1.79 7.50 -7.96
CA GLY A 54 -0.98 7.39 -9.17
C GLY A 54 -0.34 6.01 -9.29
N SER A 55 0.27 5.51 -8.23
CA SER A 55 0.82 4.15 -8.17
C SER A 55 -0.27 3.09 -8.40
N SER A 56 -1.45 3.26 -7.79
CA SER A 56 -2.58 2.36 -7.99
C SER A 56 -3.06 2.33 -9.44
N LEU A 57 -3.17 3.51 -10.06
CA LEU A 57 -3.58 3.66 -11.45
C LEU A 57 -2.57 3.01 -12.41
N ILE A 58 -1.29 3.25 -12.20
CA ILE A 58 -0.22 2.71 -13.05
C ILE A 58 -0.14 1.19 -12.94
N ASN A 59 -0.26 0.64 -11.74
CA ASN A 59 -0.29 -0.81 -11.56
C ASN A 59 -1.57 -1.43 -12.14
N TYR A 60 -2.73 -0.77 -12.02
CA TYR A 60 -3.96 -1.19 -12.68
C TYR A 60 -3.82 -1.23 -14.20
N THR A 61 -3.31 -0.16 -14.82
CA THR A 61 -3.14 -0.09 -16.28
C THR A 61 -2.09 -1.08 -16.76
N ALA A 62 -0.96 -1.22 -16.08
CA ALA A 62 0.07 -2.20 -16.39
C ALA A 62 -0.49 -3.63 -16.36
N GLY A 63 -1.20 -4.02 -15.29
CA GLY A 63 -1.82 -5.34 -15.20
C GLY A 63 -2.87 -5.58 -16.30
N ARG A 64 -3.68 -4.56 -16.63
CA ARG A 64 -4.64 -4.64 -17.75
C ARG A 64 -3.94 -4.86 -19.09
N LEU A 65 -2.90 -4.08 -19.38
CA LEU A 65 -2.14 -4.19 -20.63
C LEU A 65 -1.47 -5.55 -20.75
N VAL A 66 -0.74 -5.98 -19.71
CA VAL A 66 -0.07 -7.30 -19.66
C VAL A 66 -1.04 -8.46 -19.86
N GLY A 67 -2.25 -8.35 -19.30
CA GLY A 67 -3.28 -9.38 -19.41
C GLY A 67 -3.98 -9.43 -20.77
N LEU A 68 -4.03 -8.32 -21.52
CA LEU A 68 -4.67 -8.24 -22.83
C LEU A 68 -3.71 -8.49 -24.00
N THR A 69 -2.41 -8.23 -23.81
CA THR A 69 -1.38 -8.47 -24.82
C THR A 69 -1.14 -9.97 -25.03
N ARG A 70 -1.15 -10.41 -26.30
CA ARG A 70 -0.89 -11.83 -26.68
C ARG A 70 0.58 -12.13 -26.93
N ASP A 71 1.34 -11.15 -27.43
CA ASP A 71 2.78 -11.31 -27.71
C ASP A 71 3.59 -11.36 -26.41
N GLU A 72 4.29 -12.47 -26.22
CA GLU A 72 5.10 -12.73 -25.03
C GLU A 72 6.25 -11.73 -24.85
N ARG A 73 6.85 -11.24 -25.94
CA ARG A 73 7.93 -10.24 -25.86
C ARG A 73 7.41 -8.91 -25.33
N GLN A 74 6.25 -8.47 -25.85
CA GLN A 74 5.59 -7.25 -25.40
C GLN A 74 5.14 -7.36 -23.95
N ARG A 75 4.60 -8.52 -23.53
CA ARG A 75 4.22 -8.76 -22.12
C ARG A 75 5.42 -8.62 -21.19
N LYS A 76 6.56 -9.23 -21.53
CA LYS A 76 7.81 -9.11 -20.75
C LYS A 76 8.29 -7.67 -20.66
N LEU A 77 8.23 -6.91 -21.76
CA LEU A 77 8.57 -5.50 -21.77
C LEU A 77 7.65 -4.69 -20.86
N LEU A 78 6.34 -4.89 -20.94
CA LEU A 78 5.35 -4.19 -20.09
C LEU A 78 5.57 -4.47 -18.60
N VAL A 79 5.85 -5.72 -18.22
CA VAL A 79 6.22 -6.08 -16.85
C VAL A 79 7.51 -5.41 -16.44
N GLY A 80 8.54 -5.46 -17.29
CA GLY A 80 9.82 -4.80 -17.04
C GLY A 80 9.67 -3.30 -16.79
N LEU A 81 8.87 -2.61 -17.60
CA LEU A 81 8.56 -1.19 -17.44
C LEU A 81 7.78 -0.92 -16.15
N ALA A 82 6.78 -1.74 -15.83
CA ALA A 82 5.99 -1.57 -14.60
C ALA A 82 6.85 -1.79 -13.34
N VAL A 83 7.71 -2.81 -13.35
CA VAL A 83 8.66 -3.08 -12.25
C VAL A 83 9.67 -1.94 -12.14
N ALA A 84 10.27 -1.51 -13.25
CA ALA A 84 11.21 -0.40 -13.27
C ALA A 84 10.59 0.89 -12.72
N PHE A 85 9.35 1.20 -13.09
CA PHE A 85 8.63 2.37 -12.60
C PHE A 85 8.37 2.30 -11.08
N ASN A 86 7.87 1.16 -10.59
CA ASN A 86 7.66 0.95 -9.15
C ASN A 86 8.97 1.08 -8.36
N LEU A 87 10.04 0.44 -8.85
CA LEU A 87 11.36 0.53 -8.22
C LEU A 87 11.98 1.93 -8.34
N ALA A 88 11.70 2.68 -9.40
CA ALA A 88 12.14 4.06 -9.55
C ALA A 88 11.48 4.98 -8.52
N ILE A 89 10.17 4.84 -8.28
CA ILE A 89 9.47 5.57 -7.21
C ILE A 89 10.07 5.22 -5.85
N LEU A 90 10.20 3.93 -5.53
CA LEU A 90 10.77 3.48 -4.27
C LEU A 90 12.21 3.96 -4.09
N GLY A 91 13.02 3.84 -5.15
CA GLY A 91 14.41 4.27 -5.19
C GLY A 91 14.56 5.77 -4.99
N PHE A 92 13.76 6.57 -5.69
CA PHE A 92 13.73 8.02 -5.54
C PHE A 92 13.46 8.41 -4.09
N PHE A 93 12.32 8.02 -3.52
CA PHE A 93 11.95 8.44 -2.17
C PHE A 93 12.88 7.89 -1.07
N LYS A 94 13.42 6.68 -1.24
CA LYS A 94 14.25 6.04 -0.22
C LYS A 94 15.71 6.49 -0.24
N TYR A 95 16.24 6.82 -1.41
CA TYR A 95 17.67 7.14 -1.58
C TYR A 95 17.94 8.59 -2.00
N TYR A 96 16.91 9.45 -2.11
CA TYR A 96 17.10 10.85 -2.51
C TYR A 96 18.13 11.58 -1.64
N GLY A 97 17.99 11.52 -0.31
CA GLY A 97 18.92 12.18 0.62
C GLY A 97 20.35 11.69 0.44
N PHE A 98 20.55 10.37 0.49
CA PHE A 98 21.86 9.75 0.24
C PHE A 98 22.48 10.15 -1.11
N PHE A 99 21.65 10.24 -2.16
CA PHE A 99 22.11 10.66 -3.48
C PHE A 99 22.55 12.12 -3.50
N LEU A 100 21.79 13.02 -2.86
CA LEU A 100 22.17 14.43 -2.74
C LEU A 100 23.45 14.60 -1.93
N ASP A 101 23.59 13.91 -0.80
CA ASP A 101 24.80 13.95 0.04
C ASP A 101 26.02 13.50 -0.76
N SER A 102 25.90 12.37 -1.46
CA SER A 102 26.97 11.81 -2.29
C SER A 102 27.34 12.74 -3.46
N LEU A 103 26.35 13.40 -4.05
CA LEU A 103 26.56 14.36 -5.15
C LEU A 103 27.21 15.65 -4.65
N ALA A 104 26.78 16.16 -3.49
CA ALA A 104 27.38 17.31 -2.83
C ALA A 104 28.86 17.06 -2.51
N ASP A 105 29.18 15.91 -1.92
CA ASP A 105 30.54 15.48 -1.63
C ASP A 105 31.41 15.39 -2.89
N LEU A 106 30.86 14.85 -3.99
CA LEU A 106 31.57 14.74 -5.26
C LEU A 106 31.83 16.12 -5.87
N LEU A 107 30.84 17.02 -5.87
CA LEU A 107 30.99 18.38 -6.39
C LEU A 107 32.01 19.18 -5.59
N LEU A 108 32.01 19.03 -4.26
CA LEU A 108 33.00 19.64 -3.37
C LEU A 108 34.42 19.15 -3.69
N ARG A 109 34.60 17.84 -3.93
CA ARG A 109 35.89 17.26 -4.36
C ARG A 109 36.35 17.76 -5.73
N LEU A 110 35.42 18.14 -6.59
CA LEU A 110 35.70 18.70 -7.91
C LEU A 110 35.88 20.23 -7.89
N GLY A 111 35.84 20.86 -6.72
CA GLY A 111 35.98 22.32 -6.56
C GLY A 111 34.78 23.12 -7.08
N LEU A 112 33.64 22.46 -7.30
CA LEU A 112 32.39 23.09 -7.71
C LEU A 112 31.55 23.34 -6.46
N GLU A 113 31.77 24.47 -5.80
CA GLU A 113 30.89 24.92 -4.71
C GLU A 113 29.53 25.31 -5.29
N ARG A 114 28.53 24.47 -5.06
CA ARG A 114 27.14 24.78 -5.35
C ARG A 114 26.30 24.48 -4.12
N ASP A 115 25.53 25.48 -3.71
CA ASP A 115 24.37 25.28 -2.85
C ASP A 115 23.35 24.43 -3.62
N LEU A 116 23.45 23.11 -3.49
CA LEU A 116 22.40 22.23 -3.95
C LEU A 116 21.18 22.50 -3.08
N PRO A 117 20.01 22.79 -3.68
CA PRO A 117 18.79 22.94 -2.90
C PRO A 117 18.45 21.58 -2.28
N PHE A 118 18.81 21.41 -1.01
CA PHE A 118 18.41 20.25 -0.22
C PHE A 118 16.90 20.31 -0.01
N MET A 119 16.18 19.49 -0.78
CA MET A 119 14.79 19.23 -0.48
C MET A 119 14.73 18.12 0.56
N GLU A 120 14.27 18.41 1.78
CA GLU A 120 13.93 17.36 2.73
C GLU A 120 12.74 16.57 2.19
N ILE A 121 13.02 15.46 1.50
CA ILE A 121 11.96 14.57 1.03
C ILE A 121 11.49 13.73 2.20
N ILE A 122 10.25 14.01 2.63
CA ILE A 122 9.54 13.19 3.60
C ILE A 122 9.25 11.83 2.96
N LEU A 123 9.75 10.76 3.57
CA LEU A 123 9.53 9.40 3.09
C LEU A 123 8.05 9.03 3.26
N PRO A 124 7.33 8.65 2.18
CA PRO A 124 5.94 8.25 2.28
C PRO A 124 5.81 6.98 3.11
N VAL A 125 4.98 7.02 4.15
CA VAL A 125 4.68 5.81 4.92
C VAL A 125 4.09 4.76 3.98
N GLY A 126 4.50 3.50 4.13
CA GLY A 126 3.94 2.42 3.32
C GLY A 126 4.48 2.33 1.88
N ILE A 127 5.43 3.18 1.46
CA ILE A 127 5.95 3.18 0.08
C ILE A 127 6.44 1.83 -0.40
N SER A 128 7.20 1.12 0.44
CA SER A 128 7.65 -0.23 0.12
C SER A 128 6.47 -1.19 -0.08
N PHE A 129 5.44 -1.11 0.77
CA PHE A 129 4.29 -2.01 0.73
C PHE A 129 3.48 -1.84 -0.55
N PHE A 130 3.04 -0.62 -0.86
CA PHE A 130 2.24 -0.40 -2.08
C PHE A 130 3.06 -0.65 -3.35
N THR A 131 4.38 -0.43 -3.32
CA THR A 131 5.29 -0.73 -4.43
C THR A 131 5.36 -2.23 -4.69
N PHE A 132 5.63 -3.03 -3.64
CA PHE A 132 5.72 -4.49 -3.79
C PHE A 132 4.37 -5.14 -4.06
N GLN A 133 3.27 -4.60 -3.53
CA GLN A 133 1.91 -5.04 -3.87
C GLN A 133 1.59 -4.79 -5.35
N GLY A 134 1.96 -3.62 -5.88
CA GLY A 134 1.84 -3.27 -7.29
C GLY A 134 2.64 -4.20 -8.20
N ILE A 135 3.92 -4.41 -7.87
CA ILE A 135 4.79 -5.36 -8.57
C ILE A 135 4.20 -6.78 -8.53
N SER A 136 3.77 -7.26 -7.36
CA SER A 136 3.16 -8.59 -7.22
C SER A 136 1.96 -8.71 -8.14
N TYR A 137 1.05 -7.74 -8.14
CA TYR A 137 -0.12 -7.78 -9.01
C TYR A 137 0.24 -7.92 -10.50
N VAL A 138 1.15 -7.09 -11.00
CA VAL A 138 1.55 -7.12 -12.42
C VAL A 138 2.24 -8.44 -12.78
N VAL A 139 3.10 -8.94 -11.89
CA VAL A 139 3.81 -10.22 -12.08
C VAL A 139 2.83 -11.41 -12.01
N ASP A 140 1.88 -11.39 -11.09
CA ASP A 140 0.88 -12.46 -10.93
C ASP A 140 -0.02 -12.53 -12.17
N VAL A 141 -0.41 -11.39 -12.76
CA VAL A 141 -1.11 -11.35 -14.05
C VAL A 141 -0.24 -11.87 -15.20
N TYR A 142 1.05 -11.50 -15.22
CA TYR A 142 1.99 -11.99 -16.23
C TYR A 142 2.16 -13.51 -16.17
N ARG A 143 2.28 -14.07 -14.97
CA ARG A 143 2.38 -15.52 -14.72
C ARG A 143 1.06 -16.25 -14.89
N ARG A 144 -0.05 -15.53 -15.15
CA ARG A 144 -1.41 -16.06 -15.24
C ARG A 144 -1.88 -16.75 -13.95
N GLU A 145 -1.29 -16.36 -12.81
CA GLU A 145 -1.75 -16.78 -11.46
C GLU A 145 -3.11 -16.12 -11.15
N ILE A 146 -3.32 -14.90 -11.66
CA ILE A 146 -4.60 -14.18 -11.59
C ILE A 146 -5.00 -13.62 -12.96
N LYS A 147 -6.30 -13.44 -13.16
CA LYS A 147 -6.84 -12.71 -14.31
C LYS A 147 -6.62 -11.21 -14.12
N PRO A 148 -6.40 -10.42 -15.20
CA PRO A 148 -6.32 -8.97 -15.09
C PRO A 148 -7.61 -8.41 -14.49
N VAL A 149 -7.48 -7.61 -13.43
CA VAL A 149 -8.62 -7.01 -12.73
C VAL A 149 -9.27 -5.97 -13.61
N THR A 150 -10.59 -6.06 -13.81
CA THR A 150 -11.33 -5.15 -14.69
C THR A 150 -11.82 -3.87 -14.02
N ALA A 151 -12.08 -3.92 -12.71
CA ALA A 151 -12.56 -2.79 -11.93
C ALA A 151 -11.38 -2.04 -11.27
N PRO A 152 -11.13 -0.76 -11.60
CA PRO A 152 -10.08 0.02 -10.94
C PRO A 152 -10.24 0.07 -9.42
N LEU A 153 -11.49 0.12 -8.95
CA LEU A 153 -11.85 0.14 -7.52
C LEU A 153 -11.17 -0.99 -6.73
N ASP A 154 -11.11 -2.20 -7.29
CA ASP A 154 -10.55 -3.37 -6.61
C ASP A 154 -9.02 -3.25 -6.45
N ILE A 155 -8.31 -2.70 -7.45
CA ILE A 155 -6.85 -2.46 -7.37
C ILE A 155 -6.52 -1.30 -6.44
N PHE A 156 -7.30 -0.21 -6.53
CA PHE A 156 -7.14 0.92 -5.63
C PHE A 156 -7.34 0.50 -4.18
N LEU A 157 -8.35 -0.32 -3.90
CA LEU A 157 -8.59 -0.84 -2.57
C LEU A 157 -7.50 -1.81 -2.12
N TYR A 158 -7.07 -2.75 -2.97
CA TYR A 158 -5.98 -3.68 -2.66
C TYR A 158 -4.69 -2.95 -2.25
N ILE A 159 -4.30 -1.94 -3.03
CA ILE A 159 -3.06 -1.19 -2.80
C ILE A 159 -3.17 -0.25 -1.60
N SER A 160 -4.35 0.33 -1.34
CA SER A 160 -4.53 1.31 -0.26
C SER A 160 -5.04 0.72 1.06
N PHE A 161 -5.32 -0.58 1.12
CA PHE A 161 -6.04 -1.18 2.25
C PHE A 161 -5.40 -0.86 3.61
N PHE A 162 -6.05 0.02 4.38
CA PHE A 162 -5.44 0.61 5.58
C PHE A 162 -4.94 -0.37 6.65
N PRO A 163 -5.57 -1.54 6.89
CA PRO A 163 -5.09 -2.47 7.90
C PRO A 163 -3.69 -3.02 7.59
N GLN A 164 -3.27 -2.98 6.31
CA GLN A 164 -2.01 -3.55 5.86
C GLN A 164 -1.01 -2.50 5.35
N LEU A 165 -1.48 -1.34 4.89
CA LEU A 165 -0.70 -0.35 4.16
C LEU A 165 0.58 0.15 4.87
N VAL A 166 0.57 0.24 6.20
CA VAL A 166 1.67 0.87 6.96
C VAL A 166 2.72 -0.14 7.43
N ALA A 167 2.27 -1.31 7.90
CA ALA A 167 3.14 -2.30 8.56
C ALA A 167 2.55 -3.72 8.58
N GLY A 168 1.60 -4.04 7.68
CA GLY A 168 1.07 -5.39 7.55
C GLY A 168 2.02 -6.30 6.76
N PRO A 169 1.80 -7.63 6.73
CA PRO A 169 2.50 -8.49 5.77
C PRO A 169 2.17 -8.04 4.33
N ILE A 170 3.13 -8.20 3.41
CA ILE A 170 2.88 -7.95 1.99
C ILE A 170 1.96 -9.06 1.47
N VAL A 171 0.67 -8.79 1.40
CA VAL A 171 -0.34 -9.72 0.90
C VAL A 171 -0.38 -9.70 -0.62
N ARG A 172 -0.48 -10.88 -1.25
CA ARG A 172 -0.57 -10.99 -2.71
C ARG A 172 -1.99 -10.71 -3.19
N ALA A 173 -2.10 -10.17 -4.40
CA ALA A 173 -3.38 -9.87 -5.03
C ALA A 173 -4.26 -11.12 -5.19
N ALA A 174 -3.64 -12.28 -5.45
CA ALA A 174 -4.32 -13.57 -5.56
C ALA A 174 -5.11 -13.97 -4.31
N ASP A 175 -4.58 -13.63 -3.13
CA ASP A 175 -5.23 -13.95 -1.85
C ASP A 175 -6.26 -12.89 -1.46
N PHE A 176 -5.99 -11.62 -1.76
CA PHE A 176 -6.82 -10.49 -1.33
C PHE A 176 -8.07 -10.28 -2.20
N LEU A 177 -7.92 -10.28 -3.53
CA LEU A 177 -8.98 -9.89 -4.45
C LEU A 177 -10.23 -10.78 -4.40
N PRO A 178 -10.13 -12.12 -4.24
CA PRO A 178 -11.32 -12.98 -4.09
C PRO A 178 -12.18 -12.58 -2.90
N GLN A 179 -11.55 -12.20 -1.78
CA GLN A 179 -12.24 -11.82 -0.53
C GLN A 179 -13.10 -10.57 -0.69
N LEU A 180 -12.76 -9.67 -1.63
CA LEU A 180 -13.57 -8.47 -1.90
C LEU A 180 -14.95 -8.78 -2.48
N ARG A 181 -15.11 -9.96 -3.11
CA ARG A 181 -16.37 -10.41 -3.72
C ARG A 181 -17.21 -11.23 -2.75
N GLU A 182 -16.57 -11.82 -1.75
CA GLU A 182 -17.25 -12.63 -0.76
C GLU A 182 -17.96 -11.77 0.30
N LYS A 183 -19.11 -12.29 0.73
CA LYS A 183 -19.85 -11.73 1.86
C LYS A 183 -19.06 -12.05 3.15
N PRO A 184 -18.80 -11.06 4.02
CA PRO A 184 -18.10 -11.32 5.27
C PRO A 184 -18.90 -12.30 6.11
N ARG A 185 -18.16 -13.21 6.75
CA ARG A 185 -18.68 -14.07 7.80
C ARG A 185 -18.00 -13.67 9.10
N LEU A 186 -18.76 -13.73 10.18
CA LEU A 186 -18.26 -13.47 11.51
C LEU A 186 -18.88 -14.50 12.43
N ASP A 187 -18.02 -15.32 13.04
CA ASP A 187 -18.40 -16.24 14.09
C ASP A 187 -17.75 -15.84 15.42
N ALA A 188 -18.18 -16.47 16.51
CA ALA A 188 -17.69 -16.15 17.84
C ALA A 188 -16.18 -16.43 18.00
N ALA A 189 -15.64 -17.41 17.27
CA ALA A 189 -14.22 -17.75 17.31
C ALA A 189 -13.37 -16.66 16.64
N MET A 190 -13.81 -16.13 15.49
CA MET A 190 -13.17 -15.00 14.79
C MET A 190 -13.17 -13.74 15.64
N VAL A 191 -14.29 -13.44 16.33
CA VAL A 191 -14.37 -12.28 17.25
C VAL A 191 -13.39 -12.45 18.40
N SER A 192 -13.41 -13.62 19.05
CA SER A 192 -12.52 -13.92 20.20
C SER A 192 -11.06 -13.82 19.79
N LEU A 193 -10.69 -14.41 18.65
CA LEU A 193 -9.34 -14.33 18.11
C LEU A 193 -8.93 -12.88 17.79
N GLY A 194 -9.83 -12.10 17.16
CA GLY A 194 -9.60 -10.69 16.87
C GLY A 194 -9.29 -9.87 18.12
N VAL A 195 -10.09 -10.04 19.18
CA VAL A 195 -9.88 -9.37 20.48
C VAL A 195 -8.55 -9.80 21.10
N VAL A 196 -8.23 -11.10 21.12
CA VAL A 196 -6.95 -11.62 21.65
C VAL A 196 -5.76 -11.04 20.88
N LEU A 197 -5.83 -10.96 19.55
CA LEU A 197 -4.78 -10.40 18.71
C LEU A 197 -4.58 -8.90 18.98
N ILE A 198 -5.67 -8.13 19.09
CA ILE A 198 -5.60 -6.69 19.40
C ILE A 198 -4.98 -6.46 20.78
N LEU A 199 -5.49 -7.14 21.83
CA LEU A 199 -5.00 -6.97 23.19
C LEU A 199 -3.53 -7.41 23.33
N THR A 200 -3.17 -8.54 22.73
CA THR A 200 -1.78 -9.03 22.73
C THR A 200 -0.86 -8.09 21.95
N GLY A 201 -1.32 -7.56 20.82
CA GLY A 201 -0.59 -6.56 20.03
C GLY A 201 -0.37 -5.26 20.82
N LEU A 202 -1.39 -4.79 21.53
CA LEU A 202 -1.30 -3.61 22.39
C LEU A 202 -0.29 -3.83 23.52
N PHE A 203 -0.35 -4.97 24.21
CA PHE A 203 0.61 -5.29 25.26
C PHE A 203 2.05 -5.34 24.73
N LYS A 204 2.28 -6.06 23.61
CA LYS A 204 3.60 -6.12 22.97
C LYS A 204 4.11 -4.73 22.56
N LYS A 205 3.25 -3.87 22.02
CA LYS A 205 3.64 -2.55 21.53
C LYS A 205 3.84 -1.53 22.65
N MET A 206 2.97 -1.51 23.65
CA MET A 206 2.97 -0.48 24.69
C MET A 206 3.83 -0.82 25.90
N VAL A 207 3.99 -2.12 26.21
CA VAL A 207 4.74 -2.56 27.39
C VAL A 207 6.12 -3.05 26.99
N ILE A 208 6.19 -4.08 26.14
CA ILE A 208 7.47 -4.71 25.80
C ILE A 208 8.32 -3.78 24.93
N ALA A 209 7.78 -3.31 23.81
CA ALA A 209 8.56 -2.53 22.85
C ALA A 209 8.99 -1.17 23.43
N ASN A 210 8.13 -0.50 24.21
CA ASN A 210 8.47 0.76 24.87
C ASN A 210 9.49 0.60 26.02
N TYR A 211 9.60 -0.59 26.61
CA TYR A 211 10.60 -0.84 27.65
C TYR A 211 11.98 -1.18 27.06
N LEU A 212 12.01 -1.77 25.86
CA LEU A 212 13.24 -2.19 25.18
C LEU A 212 13.85 -1.14 24.25
N ALA A 213 13.12 -0.08 23.90
CA ALA A 213 13.51 0.96 22.93
C ALA A 213 13.48 2.35 23.59
#